data_AF-A0A0Q9XAR6-F1
#
_entry.id   AF-A0A0Q9XAR6-F1
#
_cell.length_a   1.000
_cell.length_b   1.000
_cell.length_c   1.000
_cell.angle_alpha   90.00
_cell.angle_beta   90.00
_cell.angle_gamma   90.00
#
_symmetry.space_group_name_H-M   'P 1'
#
loop_
_entity.id
_entity.type
_entity.pdbx_description
1 polymer ?
#
loop_
_entity_poly.entity_id
_entity_poly.type
_entity_poly.pdbx_seq_one_letter_code
_entity_poly.pdbx_strand_id
1 'polypeptide(L)'
;MDPQIIATEECRIRAFNRSENYLNIIANLEQGVTKLKVSFRFIKRERGGWHPFLYAMSVDVCKFFDGSFKNPLTTIIYDYLVAYTNLNHSCPYLVFRTII
;
A
#
# COMPACT_ATOMS: atom_id res chain seq x y z
N MET A 1 -19.68 -7.77 9.82
CA MET A 1 -18.30 -8.24 9.67
C MET A 1 -18.03 -8.30 8.20
N ASP A 2 -17.28 -7.33 7.65
CA ASP A 2 -16.89 -7.36 6.24
C ASP A 2 -16.05 -8.62 5.98
N PRO A 3 -16.32 -9.40 4.92
CA PRO A 3 -15.50 -10.55 4.57
C PRO A 3 -14.05 -10.11 4.36
N GLN A 4 -13.08 -10.96 4.74
CA GLN A 4 -11.66 -10.66 4.53
C GLN A 4 -11.37 -10.69 3.02
N ILE A 5 -11.35 -9.52 2.41
CA ILE A 5 -11.09 -9.31 0.97
C ILE A 5 -9.65 -9.67 0.60
N ILE A 6 -8.74 -9.63 1.59
CA ILE A 6 -7.31 -9.83 1.43
C ILE A 6 -6.84 -10.87 2.47
N ALA A 7 -6.32 -11.99 2.00
CA ALA A 7 -5.61 -12.98 2.83
C ALA A 7 -4.11 -12.62 2.85
N THR A 8 -3.54 -12.43 4.03
CA THR A 8 -2.08 -12.17 4.17
C THR A 8 -1.38 -13.48 4.50
N GLU A 9 -0.54 -13.96 3.59
CA GLU A 9 0.24 -15.21 3.79
C GLU A 9 1.50 -14.95 4.61
N GLU A 10 2.20 -13.84 4.35
CA GLU A 10 3.40 -13.46 5.09
C GLU A 10 3.40 -11.95 5.36
N CYS A 11 3.72 -11.57 6.60
CA CYS A 11 4.04 -10.20 6.96
C CYS A 11 5.24 -10.25 7.90
N ARG A 12 6.44 -10.07 7.34
CA ARG A 12 7.69 -10.26 8.08
C ARG A 12 8.63 -9.09 7.88
N ILE A 13 9.07 -8.53 8.99
CA ILE A 13 10.13 -7.53 9.04
C ILE A 13 11.43 -8.25 9.44
N ARG A 14 12.48 -8.12 8.63
CA ARG A 14 13.81 -8.66 8.91
C ARG A 14 14.82 -7.51 8.94
N ALA A 15 15.56 -7.39 10.04
CA ALA A 15 16.72 -6.50 10.09
C ALA A 15 17.89 -7.18 9.35
N PHE A 16 18.39 -6.56 8.29
CA PHE A 16 19.56 -7.06 7.57
C PHE A 16 20.86 -6.45 8.10
N ASN A 17 20.83 -5.16 8.41
CA ASN A 17 21.93 -4.46 9.06
C ASN A 17 21.42 -3.34 9.97
N ARG A 18 22.29 -2.70 10.76
CA ARG A 18 21.91 -1.63 11.70
C ARG A 18 21.23 -0.42 11.04
N SER A 19 21.39 -0.26 9.72
CA SER A 19 20.81 0.81 8.91
C SER A 19 19.70 0.34 7.94
N GLU A 20 19.51 -0.97 7.76
CA GLU A 20 18.65 -1.51 6.70
C GLU A 20 17.74 -2.61 7.23
N ASN A 21 16.44 -2.40 7.07
CA ASN A 21 15.39 -3.36 7.40
C ASN A 21 14.63 -3.70 6.12
N TYR A 22 14.40 -4.99 5.87
CA TYR A 22 13.53 -5.47 4.81
C TYR A 22 12.15 -5.76 5.37
N LEU A 23 11.13 -5.32 4.64
CA LEU A 23 9.74 -5.66 4.88
C LEU A 23 9.30 -6.57 3.72
N ASN A 24 8.91 -7.80 4.04
CA ASN A 24 8.31 -8.73 3.09
C ASN A 24 6.83 -8.90 3.44
N ILE A 25 5.95 -8.57 2.51
CA ILE A 25 4.51 -8.74 2.67
C ILE A 25 4.01 -9.53 1.47
N ILE A 26 3.39 -10.69 1.71
CA ILE A 26 2.74 -11.48 0.68
C ILE A 26 1.25 -11.49 1.01
N ALA A 27 0.46 -10.90 0.13
CA ALA A 27 -0.98 -10.79 0.28
C ALA A 27 -1.71 -11.25 -0.98
N ASN A 28 -2.72 -12.09 -0.81
CA ASN A 28 -3.57 -12.60 -1.87
C ASN A 28 -4.96 -11.96 -1.79
N LEU A 29 -5.50 -11.60 -2.94
CA LEU A 29 -6.89 -11.14 -3.07
C LEU A 29 -7.80 -12.34 -3.32
N GLU A 30 -8.63 -12.65 -2.31
CA GLU A 30 -9.59 -13.76 -2.34
C GLU A 30 -10.88 -13.39 -3.11
N GLN A 31 -11.18 -12.09 -3.21
CA GLN A 31 -12.35 -11.58 -3.92
C GLN A 31 -11.96 -10.49 -4.91
N GLY A 32 -12.67 -10.44 -6.04
CA GLY A 32 -12.43 -9.45 -7.06
C GLY A 32 -12.82 -8.06 -6.57
N VAL A 33 -11.83 -7.16 -6.43
CA VAL A 33 -12.07 -5.80 -5.92
C VAL A 33 -12.15 -4.83 -7.09
N THR A 34 -13.31 -4.22 -7.27
CA THR A 34 -13.56 -3.16 -8.26
C THR A 34 -13.33 -1.76 -7.69
N LYS A 35 -13.38 -1.60 -6.37
CA LYS A 35 -13.17 -0.33 -5.67
C LYS A 35 -12.30 -0.58 -4.45
N LEU A 36 -11.03 -0.19 -4.54
CA LEU A 36 -10.07 -0.28 -3.45
C LEU A 36 -9.66 1.12 -3.02
N LYS A 37 -9.97 1.48 -1.77
CA LYS A 37 -9.64 2.78 -1.18
C LYS A 37 -8.64 2.59 -0.05
N VAL A 38 -7.43 3.10 -0.22
CA VAL A 38 -6.39 3.07 0.81
C VAL A 38 -6.33 4.42 1.49
N SER A 39 -6.40 4.44 2.81
CA SER A 39 -6.21 5.66 3.60
C SER A 39 -4.99 5.49 4.50
N PHE A 40 -4.06 6.43 4.41
CA PHE A 40 -2.83 6.40 5.19
C PHE A 40 -2.49 7.76 5.78
N ARG A 41 -1.76 7.72 6.89
CA ARG A 41 -1.32 8.89 7.65
C ARG A 41 0.15 8.74 7.94
N PHE A 42 0.93 9.75 7.57
CA PHE A 42 2.33 9.81 7.95
C PHE A 42 2.44 10.35 9.36
N ILE A 43 3.04 9.56 10.24
CA ILE A 43 3.36 9.95 11.61
C ILE A 43 4.88 10.00 11.74
N LYS A 44 5.38 11.04 12.39
CA LYS A 44 6.78 11.21 12.72
C LYS A 44 6.92 11.21 14.24
N ARG A 45 7.95 10.51 14.71
CA ARG A 45 8.30 10.50 16.12
C ARG A 45 9.09 11.76 16.44
N GLU A 46 8.53 12.60 17.30
CA GLU A 46 9.16 13.83 17.80
C GLU A 46 9.19 13.82 19.33
N ARG A 47 9.82 14.83 19.95
CA ARG A 47 9.89 14.90 21.42
C ARG A 47 8.48 14.93 21.99
N GLY A 48 8.16 13.96 22.83
CA GLY A 48 6.85 13.85 23.49
C GLY A 48 5.82 12.98 22.78
N GLY A 49 6.10 12.40 21.60
CA GLY A 49 5.19 11.41 20.99
C GLY A 49 5.19 11.31 19.47
N TRP A 50 4.16 10.65 18.96
CA TRP A 50 3.89 10.51 17.52
C TRP A 50 3.04 11.67 17.04
N HIS A 51 3.58 12.49 16.14
CA HIS A 51 2.90 13.65 15.57
C HIS A 51 2.63 13.40 14.09
N PRO A 52 1.47 13.84 13.55
CA PRO A 52 1.20 13.73 12.12
C PRO A 52 2.17 14.61 11.34
N PHE A 53 2.94 14.00 10.44
CA PHE A 53 3.94 14.68 9.61
C PHE A 53 3.33 15.26 8.33
N LEU A 54 2.31 14.59 7.78
CA LEU A 54 1.56 15.03 6.60
C LEU A 54 0.06 14.88 6.83
N TYR A 55 -0.73 15.50 5.95
CA TYR A 55 -2.17 15.36 5.95
C TYR A 55 -2.59 13.90 5.71
N ALA A 56 -3.71 13.50 6.32
CA ALA A 56 -4.31 12.21 6.05
C ALA A 56 -4.72 12.15 4.58
N MET A 57 -4.20 11.16 3.86
CA MET A 57 -4.49 11.00 2.45
C MET A 57 -5.25 9.70 2.22
N SER A 58 -6.24 9.79 1.34
CA SER A 58 -7.04 8.66 0.90
C SER A 58 -7.01 8.59 -0.61
N VAL A 59 -6.66 7.41 -1.11
CA VAL A 59 -6.38 7.14 -2.53
C VAL A 59 -7.27 6.00 -2.96
N ASP A 60 -8.11 6.27 -3.94
CA ASP A 60 -8.81 5.21 -4.67
C ASP A 60 -7.83 4.62 -5.68
N VAL A 61 -7.32 3.41 -5.40
CA VAL A 61 -6.24 2.77 -6.16
C VAL A 61 -6.65 2.54 -7.61
N CYS A 62 -7.90 2.13 -7.87
CA CYS A 62 -8.38 1.98 -9.25
C CYS A 62 -8.39 3.31 -10.02
N LYS A 63 -8.84 4.41 -9.40
CA LYS A 63 -8.83 5.74 -10.05
C LYS A 63 -7.42 6.28 -10.27
N PHE A 64 -6.48 5.88 -9.42
CA PHE A 64 -5.07 6.20 -9.57
C PHE A 64 -4.46 5.51 -10.79
N PHE A 65 -4.73 4.22 -10.98
CA PHE A 65 -4.30 3.49 -12.19
C PHE A 65 -5.01 3.95 -13.46
N ASP A 66 -6.28 4.36 -13.37
CA ASP A 66 -7.03 4.94 -14.50
C ASP A 66 -6.56 6.36 -14.88
N GLY A 67 -5.56 6.92 -14.18
CA GLY A 67 -5.04 8.27 -14.43
C GLY A 67 -6.01 9.41 -14.05
N SER A 68 -7.15 9.06 -13.46
CA SER A 68 -8.18 10.01 -13.02
C SER A 68 -7.84 10.67 -11.69
N PHE A 69 -7.02 10.01 -10.86
CA PHE A 69 -6.53 10.57 -9.60
C PHE A 69 -5.18 11.26 -9.80
N LYS A 70 -5.15 12.57 -9.60
CA LYS A 70 -3.96 13.40 -9.77
C LYS A 70 -3.55 14.03 -8.44
N ASN A 71 -2.71 13.33 -7.68
CA ASN A 71 -2.03 13.90 -6.53
C ASN A 71 -0.51 13.63 -6.67
N PRO A 72 0.33 14.68 -6.75
CA PRO A 72 1.77 14.51 -6.93
C PRO A 72 2.41 13.69 -5.79
N LEU A 73 1.90 13.80 -4.56
CA LEU A 73 2.44 13.00 -3.44
C LEU A 73 2.20 11.51 -3.65
N THR A 74 1.04 11.12 -4.16
CA THR A 74 0.73 9.71 -4.37
C THR A 74 1.51 9.13 -5.53
N THR A 75 1.79 9.93 -6.57
CA THR A 75 2.69 9.53 -7.65
C THR A 75 4.11 9.28 -7.15
N ILE A 76 4.67 10.19 -6.33
CA ILE A 76 6.01 10.02 -5.75
C ILE A 76 6.08 8.74 -4.89
N ILE A 77 5.06 8.50 -4.07
CA ILE A 77 4.99 7.29 -3.23
C ILE A 77 4.88 6.04 -4.10
N TYR A 78 4.06 6.09 -5.16
CA TYR A 78 3.90 4.98 -6.08
C TYR A 78 5.19 4.65 -6.83
N ASP A 79 5.90 5.66 -7.34
CA ASP A 79 7.18 5.49 -8.06
C ASP A 79 8.25 4.85 -7.15
N TYR A 80 8.21 5.11 -5.84
CA TYR A 80 9.09 4.45 -4.88
C TYR A 80 8.70 2.99 -4.65
N LEU A 81 7.40 2.70 -4.58
CA LEU A 81 6.88 1.36 -4.25
C LEU A 81 6.88 0.40 -5.46
N VAL A 82 6.70 0.91 -6.68
CA VAL A 82 6.59 0.07 -7.90
C VAL A 82 7.87 -0.72 -8.19
N ALA A 83 9.03 -0.25 -7.72
CA ALA A 83 10.30 -0.96 -7.85
C ALA A 83 10.38 -2.22 -6.96
N TYR A 84 9.60 -2.26 -5.88
CA TYR A 84 9.63 -3.33 -4.88
C TYR A 84 8.35 -4.16 -4.83
N THR A 85 7.29 -3.69 -5.51
CA THR A 85 5.97 -4.32 -5.47
C THR A 85 5.49 -4.64 -6.87
N ASN A 86 4.69 -5.69 -6.99
CA ASN A 86 4.04 -6.06 -8.25
C ASN A 86 2.66 -5.41 -8.42
N LEU A 87 2.44 -4.26 -7.77
CA LEU A 87 1.16 -3.53 -7.76
C LEU A 87 0.82 -2.83 -9.09
N ASN A 88 1.67 -2.93 -10.12
CA ASN A 88 1.54 -2.25 -11.42
C ASN A 88 0.44 -2.84 -12.34
N HIS A 89 -0.76 -3.05 -11.81
CA HIS A 89 -1.87 -3.56 -12.58
C HIS A 89 -3.08 -2.64 -12.50
N SER A 90 -3.64 -2.32 -13.67
CA SER A 90 -4.91 -1.64 -13.79
C SER A 90 -6.02 -2.51 -13.22
N CYS A 91 -6.93 -1.92 -12.45
CA CYS A 91 -8.15 -2.60 -12.01
C CYS A 91 -8.92 -3.15 -13.21
N PRO A 92 -9.68 -4.25 -13.06
CA PRO A 92 -10.04 -4.93 -11.81
C PRO A 92 -8.96 -5.91 -11.31
N TYR A 93 -8.75 -5.94 -9.99
CA TYR A 93 -7.99 -7.02 -9.36
C TYR A 93 -8.86 -8.28 -9.36
N LEU A 94 -8.70 -9.10 -10.40
CA LEU A 94 -9.36 -10.39 -10.51
C LEU A 94 -8.67 -11.40 -9.58
N VAL A 95 -9.47 -12.26 -8.97
CA VAL A 95 -9.05 -13.32 -8.04
C VAL A 95 -7.86 -14.09 -8.62
N PHE A 96 -6.87 -14.43 -7.78
CA PHE A 96 -5.59 -15.09 -8.09
C PHE A 96 -4.41 -14.21 -8.56
N ARG A 97 -4.25 -13.01 -7.99
CA ARG A 97 -2.96 -12.31 -8.07
C ARG A 97 -2.34 -12.13 -6.69
N THR A 98 -1.17 -12.73 -6.53
CA THR A 98 -0.28 -12.53 -5.39
C THR A 98 0.29 -11.12 -5.45
N ILE A 99 0.02 -10.32 -4.43
CA ILE A 99 0.70 -9.06 -4.20
C ILE A 99 1.93 -9.35 -3.33
N ILE A 100 3.10 -9.01 -3.86
CA ILE A 100 4.42 -9.09 -3.19
C ILE A 100 4.89 -7.66 -2.90
#